data_AF-A0A3D5ELB7-F1
#
_entry.id   AF-A0A3D5ELB7-F1
#
_cell.length_a   1.000
_cell.length_b   1.000
_cell.length_c   1.000
_cell.angle_alpha   90.00
_cell.angle_beta   90.00
_cell.angle_gamma   90.00
#
_symmetry.space_group_name_H-M   'P 1'
#
loop_
_entity.id
_entity.type
_entity.pdbx_description
1 polymer ?
#
loop_
_entity_poly.entity_id
_entity_poly.type
_entity_poly.pdbx_seq_one_letter_code
_entity_poly.pdbx_strand_id
1 'polypeptide(L)'
;MSYKQLIEGQRYQIEAYLREGFSYREIGKRLKVSHSTISREVRRNSTRSHYLPEVAHSKACKRKRLAAKYSIPALTITFVEFGLEQKWSPEQIAGISKIIGHPVSHEWIYGYIQKDKLSGGKLYKHLRQGHIRYRKGSRSKRVIIPNRVGI
;
A
#
# COMPACT_ATOMS: atom_id res chain seq x y z
N MET A 1 13.43 -16.58 2.07
CA MET A 1 12.10 -17.20 2.28
C MET A 1 11.04 -16.13 2.16
N SER A 2 10.02 -16.34 1.31
CA SER A 2 8.85 -15.45 1.27
C SER A 2 8.01 -15.63 2.55
N TYR A 3 7.64 -14.54 3.20
CA TYR A 3 6.80 -14.59 4.41
C TYR A 3 5.38 -15.04 4.06
N LYS A 4 4.96 -16.20 4.56
CA LYS A 4 3.60 -16.75 4.36
C LYS A 4 2.88 -16.87 5.69
N GLN A 5 1.70 -16.28 5.79
CA GLN A 5 0.83 -16.44 6.97
C GLN A 5 0.12 -17.80 6.92
N LEU A 6 -0.16 -18.36 8.11
CA LEU A 6 -0.94 -19.59 8.23
C LEU A 6 -2.36 -19.35 7.73
N ILE A 7 -2.79 -20.20 6.79
CA ILE A 7 -4.19 -20.22 6.33
C ILE A 7 -5.08 -20.95 7.35
N GLU A 8 -6.39 -20.83 7.20
CA GLU A 8 -7.35 -21.45 8.10
C GLU A 8 -7.20 -22.98 8.16
N GLY A 9 -7.11 -23.67 7.02
CA GLY A 9 -6.90 -25.12 6.97
C GLY A 9 -5.65 -25.60 7.72
N GLN A 10 -4.56 -24.83 7.68
CA GLN A 10 -3.35 -25.14 8.44
C GLN A 10 -3.57 -25.03 9.95
N ARG A 11 -4.46 -24.14 10.41
CA ARG A 11 -4.81 -24.04 11.84
C ARG A 11 -5.58 -25.26 12.31
N TYR A 12 -6.52 -25.77 11.51
CA TYR A 12 -7.21 -27.02 11.81
C TYR A 12 -6.24 -28.21 11.89
N GLN A 13 -5.29 -28.30 10.96
CA GLN A 13 -4.25 -29.34 11.01
C GLN A 13 -3.36 -29.21 12.25
N ILE A 14 -2.98 -27.99 12.64
CA ILE A 14 -2.21 -27.76 13.87
C ILE A 14 -3.00 -28.27 15.09
N GLU A 15 -4.29 -27.99 15.18
CA GLU A 15 -5.11 -28.48 16.28
C GLU A 15 -5.18 -30.01 16.33
N ALA A 16 -5.45 -30.66 15.19
CA ALA A 16 -5.47 -32.12 15.10
C ALA A 16 -4.15 -32.72 15.59
N TYR A 17 -3.01 -32.21 15.10
CA TYR A 17 -1.71 -32.71 15.52
C TYR A 17 -1.35 -32.41 16.98
N LEU A 18 -1.87 -31.32 17.55
CA LEU A 18 -1.69 -31.04 18.98
C LEU A 18 -2.51 -32.00 19.84
N ARG A 19 -3.72 -32.39 19.42
CA ARG A 19 -4.53 -33.42 20.10
C ARG A 19 -3.84 -34.78 20.06
N GLU A 20 -3.16 -35.09 18.97
CA GLU A 20 -2.37 -36.32 18.81
C GLU A 20 -1.03 -36.29 19.58
N GLY A 21 -0.67 -35.17 20.23
CA GLY A 21 0.53 -35.06 21.06
C GLY A 21 1.83 -34.83 20.28
N PHE A 22 1.76 -34.44 19.00
CA PHE A 22 2.97 -34.20 18.21
C PHE A 22 3.75 -32.96 18.68
N SER A 23 5.07 -33.04 18.60
CA SER A 23 5.94 -31.91 18.88
C SER A 23 5.81 -30.81 17.80
N TYR A 24 6.06 -29.54 18.17
CA TYR A 24 6.05 -28.43 17.20
C TYR A 24 7.01 -28.62 16.03
N ARG A 25 8.12 -29.35 16.24
CA ARG A 25 9.09 -29.68 15.18
C ARG A 25 8.48 -30.61 14.15
N GLU A 26 7.72 -31.60 14.60
CA GLU A 26 7.07 -32.58 13.74
C GLU A 26 5.90 -31.99 12.97
N ILE A 27 5.08 -31.18 13.65
CA ILE A 27 4.01 -30.38 13.02
C ILE A 27 4.59 -29.49 11.92
N GLY A 28 5.70 -28.81 12.21
CA GLY A 28 6.38 -27.98 11.23
C GLY A 28 6.86 -28.76 10.00
N LYS A 29 7.45 -29.95 10.21
CA LYS A 29 7.87 -30.84 9.11
C LYS A 29 6.67 -31.27 8.24
N ARG A 30 5.57 -31.73 8.85
CA ARG A 30 4.36 -32.17 8.12
C ARG A 30 3.73 -31.03 7.31
N LEU A 31 3.62 -29.84 7.90
CA LEU A 31 3.01 -28.67 7.26
C LEU A 31 3.95 -27.92 6.33
N LYS A 32 5.23 -28.32 6.23
CA LYS A 32 6.30 -27.58 5.53
C LYS A 32 6.41 -26.13 6.01
N VAL A 33 6.27 -25.93 7.32
CA VAL A 33 6.35 -24.63 8.00
C VAL A 33 7.40 -24.72 9.10
N SER A 34 8.17 -23.64 9.35
CA SER A 34 9.12 -23.64 10.48
C SER A 34 8.41 -23.89 11.82
N HIS A 35 9.01 -24.75 12.66
CA HIS A 35 8.53 -25.03 14.01
C HIS A 35 8.34 -23.74 14.85
N SER A 36 9.16 -22.71 14.61
CA SER A 36 9.04 -21.42 15.30
C SER A 36 7.80 -20.64 14.88
N THR A 37 7.24 -20.89 13.69
CA THR A 37 5.95 -20.33 13.27
C THR A 37 4.81 -21.02 14.00
N ILE A 38 4.86 -22.34 14.14
CA ILE A 38 3.87 -23.12 14.92
C ILE A 38 3.89 -22.67 16.39
N SER A 39 5.07 -22.63 17.00
CA SER A 39 5.22 -22.18 18.40
C SER A 39 4.68 -20.76 18.61
N ARG A 40 4.98 -19.82 17.71
CA ARG A 40 4.44 -18.45 17.78
C ARG A 40 2.93 -18.40 17.57
N GLU A 41 2.36 -19.24 16.71
CA GLU A 41 0.91 -19.31 16.48
C GLU A 41 0.19 -19.82 17.72
N VAL A 42 0.64 -20.96 18.25
CA VAL A 42 0.06 -21.59 19.44
C VAL A 42 0.17 -20.65 20.64
N ARG A 43 1.34 -20.04 20.87
CA ARG A 43 1.54 -19.10 21.99
C ARG A 43 0.65 -17.86 21.90
N ARG A 44 0.40 -17.33 20.70
CA ARG A 44 -0.40 -16.10 20.51
C ARG A 44 -1.90 -16.35 20.52
N ASN A 45 -2.35 -17.55 20.13
CA ASN A 45 -3.77 -17.79 19.89
C ASN A 45 -4.39 -18.88 20.77
N SER A 46 -3.61 -19.62 21.56
CA SER A 46 -4.16 -20.56 22.55
C SER A 46 -4.86 -19.82 23.69
N THR A 47 -5.89 -20.46 24.22
CA THR A 47 -6.52 -20.06 25.48
C THR A 47 -5.86 -20.85 26.62
N ARG A 48 -6.23 -20.61 27.89
CA ARG A 48 -5.65 -21.28 29.07
C ARG A 48 -5.63 -22.81 29.00
N SER A 49 -6.51 -23.44 28.20
CA SER A 49 -6.66 -24.89 28.16
C SER A 49 -6.49 -25.50 26.76
N HIS A 50 -6.94 -24.83 25.69
CA HIS A 50 -6.96 -25.42 24.35
C HIS A 50 -6.60 -24.42 23.24
N TYR A 51 -6.05 -24.94 22.15
CA TYR A 51 -5.87 -24.23 20.89
C TYR A 51 -7.14 -24.40 20.04
N LEU A 52 -7.83 -23.30 19.74
CA LEU A 52 -9.06 -23.29 18.95
C LEU A 52 -8.82 -22.63 17.58
N PRO A 53 -8.85 -23.38 16.47
CA PRO A 53 -8.57 -22.87 15.12
C PRO A 53 -9.43 -21.67 14.71
N GLU A 54 -10.73 -21.73 14.97
CA GLU A 54 -11.70 -20.68 14.62
C GLU A 54 -11.37 -19.36 15.32
N VAL A 55 -11.11 -19.43 16.63
CA VAL A 55 -10.72 -18.27 17.45
C VAL A 55 -9.37 -17.73 16.99
N ALA A 56 -8.40 -18.61 16.72
CA ALA A 56 -7.09 -18.21 16.21
C ALA A 56 -7.18 -17.51 14.85
N HIS A 57 -8.02 -18.03 13.95
CA HIS A 57 -8.27 -17.42 12.65
C HIS A 57 -8.94 -16.05 12.79
N SER A 58 -10.02 -15.96 13.57
CA SER A 58 -10.72 -14.70 13.85
C SER A 58 -9.78 -13.64 14.45
N LYS A 59 -8.95 -14.02 15.45
CA LYS A 59 -7.92 -13.15 16.02
C LYS A 59 -6.90 -12.69 14.98
N ALA A 60 -6.45 -13.57 14.09
CA ALA A 60 -5.51 -13.22 13.03
C ALA A 60 -6.12 -12.26 12.02
N CYS A 61 -7.36 -12.49 11.59
CA CYS A 61 -8.11 -11.61 10.70
C CYS A 61 -8.37 -10.25 11.34
N LYS A 62 -8.75 -10.21 12.63
CA LYS A 62 -8.92 -8.96 13.39
C LYS A 62 -7.61 -8.17 13.46
N ARG A 63 -6.49 -8.81 13.77
CA ARG A 63 -5.17 -8.16 13.76
C ARG A 63 -4.79 -7.61 12.38
N LYS A 64 -5.06 -8.36 11.31
CA LYS A 64 -4.80 -7.89 9.93
C LYS A 64 -5.66 -6.68 9.56
N ARG A 65 -6.92 -6.65 10.01
CA ARG A 65 -7.84 -5.54 9.75
C ARG A 65 -7.47 -4.29 10.55
N LEU A 66 -7.09 -4.46 11.82
CA LEU A 66 -6.72 -3.37 12.73
C LEU A 66 -5.27 -2.91 12.58
N ALA A 67 -4.45 -3.62 11.80
CA ALA A 67 -3.07 -3.21 11.55
C ALA A 67 -3.07 -1.79 10.98
N ALA A 68 -2.35 -0.89 11.65
CA ALA A 68 -2.17 0.47 11.18
C ALA A 68 -1.56 0.42 9.79
N LYS A 69 -2.30 0.93 8.81
CA LYS A 69 -1.79 1.15 7.46
C LYS A 69 -1.42 2.60 7.37
N TYR A 70 -0.28 2.87 6.75
CA TYR A 70 0.07 4.24 6.41
C TYR A 70 -1.05 4.85 5.57
N SER A 71 -1.55 6.00 6.02
CA SER A 71 -2.50 6.84 5.31
C SER A 71 -1.89 8.22 5.20
N ILE A 72 -2.17 8.90 4.09
CA ILE A 72 -1.78 10.30 3.94
C ILE A 72 -2.50 11.12 5.02
N PRO A 73 -1.79 11.98 5.78
CA PRO A 73 -2.40 12.86 6.77
C PRO A 73 -3.47 13.76 6.16
N ALA A 74 -4.54 14.04 6.91
CA ALA A 74 -5.64 14.88 6.44
C ALA A 74 -5.17 16.26 5.93
N LEU A 75 -4.20 16.87 6.63
CA LEU A 75 -3.60 18.15 6.23
C LEU A 75 -2.89 18.09 4.87
N THR A 76 -2.27 16.96 4.55
CA THR A 76 -1.66 16.74 3.23
C THR A 76 -2.73 16.62 2.15
N ILE A 77 -3.88 15.99 2.45
CA ILE A 77 -5.01 15.89 1.53
C ILE A 77 -5.59 17.28 1.23
N THR A 78 -5.85 18.09 2.27
CA THR A 78 -6.36 19.46 2.09
C THR A 78 -5.40 20.32 1.27
N PHE A 79 -4.08 20.13 1.45
CA PHE A 79 -3.09 20.81 0.61
C PHE A 79 -3.14 20.35 -0.85
N VAL A 80 -3.31 19.04 -1.10
CA VAL A 80 -3.45 18.50 -2.46
C VAL A 80 -4.70 19.05 -3.13
N GLU A 81 -5.85 19.06 -2.45
CA GLU A 81 -7.11 19.62 -2.95
C GLU A 81 -6.94 21.11 -3.29
N PHE A 82 -6.36 21.89 -2.38
CA PHE A 82 -6.05 23.31 -2.62
C PHE A 82 -5.14 23.50 -3.85
N GLY A 83 -4.05 22.74 -3.96
CA GLY A 83 -3.13 22.82 -5.09
C GLY A 83 -3.81 22.49 -6.42
N LEU A 84 -4.71 21.50 -6.43
CA LEU A 84 -5.51 21.16 -7.60
C LEU A 84 -6.46 22.31 -7.96
N GLU A 85 -7.16 22.91 -7.00
CA GLU A 85 -8.02 24.07 -7.25
C GLU A 85 -7.26 25.23 -7.92
N GLN A 86 -6.03 25.49 -7.48
CA GLN A 86 -5.10 26.47 -8.06
C GLN A 86 -4.47 26.03 -9.41
N LYS A 87 -4.92 24.91 -9.98
CA LYS A 87 -4.46 24.34 -11.26
C LYS A 87 -2.99 23.98 -11.28
N TRP A 88 -2.40 23.63 -10.12
CA TRP A 88 -1.06 23.09 -10.06
C TRP A 88 -1.03 21.67 -10.61
N SER A 89 0.09 21.29 -11.25
CA SER A 89 0.27 19.90 -11.67
C SER A 89 0.55 19.00 -10.45
N PRO A 90 0.19 17.70 -10.50
CA PRO A 90 0.53 16.75 -9.42
C PRO A 90 2.01 16.73 -9.06
N GLU A 91 2.91 16.94 -10.02
CA GLU A 91 4.35 17.04 -9.82
C GLU A 91 4.73 18.32 -9.06
N GLN A 92 4.09 19.45 -9.36
CA GLN A 92 4.29 20.71 -8.62
C GLN A 92 3.79 20.58 -7.18
N ILE A 93 2.61 19.99 -6.99
CA ILE A 93 2.04 19.74 -5.67
C ILE A 93 2.99 18.85 -4.87
N ALA A 94 3.46 17.73 -5.42
CA ALA A 94 4.42 16.84 -4.76
C ALA A 94 5.75 17.54 -4.40
N GLY A 95 6.24 18.41 -5.28
CA GLY A 95 7.44 19.21 -5.05
C GLY A 95 7.29 20.16 -3.86
N ILE A 96 6.20 20.94 -3.83
CA ILE A 96 5.93 21.90 -2.75
C ILE A 96 5.61 21.18 -1.45
N SER A 97 4.81 20.10 -1.51
CA SER A 97 4.42 19.31 -0.34
C SER A 97 5.65 18.77 0.41
N LYS A 98 6.70 18.39 -0.32
CA LYS A 98 7.98 17.96 0.25
C LYS A 98 8.70 19.09 0.99
N ILE A 99 8.65 20.32 0.47
CA ILE A 99 9.29 21.50 1.08
C ILE A 99 8.58 21.91 2.38
N ILE A 100 7.25 21.87 2.40
CA ILE A 100 6.43 22.26 3.56
C ILE A 100 6.31 21.14 4.63
N GLY A 101 7.04 20.03 4.50
CA GLY A 101 7.03 18.94 5.48
C GLY A 101 5.84 17.97 5.38
N HIS A 102 5.10 18.00 4.27
CA HIS A 102 3.95 17.13 3.99
C HIS A 102 4.17 16.29 2.71
N PRO A 103 5.20 15.43 2.66
CA PRO A 103 5.58 14.74 1.44
C PRO A 103 4.47 13.83 0.92
N VAL A 104 4.11 13.99 -0.35
CA VAL A 104 3.21 13.10 -1.08
C VAL A 104 3.77 12.81 -2.47
N SER A 105 3.61 11.59 -2.96
CA SER A 105 4.02 11.23 -4.32
C SER A 105 3.00 11.75 -5.34
N HIS A 106 3.47 12.24 -6.49
CA HIS A 106 2.59 12.62 -7.60
C HIS A 106 1.77 11.43 -8.12
N GLU A 107 2.29 10.19 -8.05
CA GLU A 107 1.53 8.98 -8.36
C GLU A 107 0.35 8.78 -7.40
N TRP A 108 0.55 9.07 -6.11
CA TRP A 108 -0.52 9.01 -5.12
C TRP A 108 -1.61 10.03 -5.45
N ILE A 109 -1.22 11.26 -5.84
CA ILE A 109 -2.16 12.31 -6.25
C ILE A 109 -2.95 11.86 -7.48
N TYR A 110 -2.31 11.29 -8.51
CA TYR A 110 -3.02 10.73 -9.66
C TYR A 110 -4.01 9.63 -9.26
N GLY A 111 -3.59 8.71 -8.39
CA GLY A 111 -4.47 7.66 -7.86
C GLY A 111 -5.63 8.21 -7.04
N TYR A 112 -5.42 9.29 -6.28
CA TYR A 112 -6.44 9.99 -5.50
C TYR A 112 -7.48 10.65 -6.42
N ILE A 113 -7.04 11.37 -7.46
CA ILE A 113 -7.92 11.96 -8.48
C ILE A 113 -8.73 10.88 -9.22
N GLN A 114 -8.11 9.73 -9.53
CA GLN A 114 -8.81 8.63 -10.19
C GLN A 114 -9.89 8.03 -9.29
N LYS A 115 -9.62 7.85 -8.00
CA LYS A 115 -10.61 7.37 -7.02
C LYS A 115 -11.77 8.34 -6.86
N ASP A 116 -11.49 9.64 -6.78
CA ASP A 116 -12.51 10.70 -6.76
C ASP A 116 -13.41 10.62 -7.99
N LYS A 117 -12.81 10.54 -9.19
CA LYS A 117 -13.55 10.39 -10.45
C LYS A 117 -14.43 9.14 -10.49
N LEU A 118 -13.93 8.00 -10.01
CA LEU A 118 -14.73 6.75 -9.92
C LEU A 118 -15.90 6.89 -8.93
N SER A 119 -15.76 7.76 -7.93
CA SER A 119 -16.80 8.06 -6.94
C SER A 119 -17.76 9.17 -7.40
N GLY A 120 -17.63 9.66 -8.64
CA GLY A 120 -18.47 10.74 -9.20
C GLY A 120 -17.95 12.16 -8.95
N GLY A 121 -16.76 12.30 -8.38
CA GLY A 121 -16.12 13.57 -8.11
C GLY A 121 -15.57 14.28 -9.35
N LYS A 122 -15.11 15.52 -9.15
CA LYS A 122 -14.72 16.45 -10.23
C LYS A 122 -13.26 16.90 -10.16
N LEU A 123 -12.44 16.34 -9.27
CA LEU A 123 -11.03 16.74 -9.11
C LEU A 123 -10.24 16.61 -10.41
N TYR A 124 -10.58 15.64 -11.25
CA TYR A 124 -9.92 15.45 -12.56
C TYR A 124 -10.07 16.65 -13.51
N LYS A 125 -11.08 17.51 -13.33
CA LYS A 125 -11.28 18.73 -14.13
C LYS A 125 -10.31 19.84 -13.75
N HIS A 126 -9.60 19.69 -12.63
CA HIS A 126 -8.62 20.66 -12.15
C HIS A 126 -7.21 20.43 -12.68
N LEU A 127 -6.96 19.29 -13.34
CA LEU A 127 -5.69 19.02 -13.99
C LEU A 127 -5.45 19.99 -15.15
N ARG A 128 -4.34 20.74 -15.06
CA ARG A 128 -3.93 21.78 -16.03
C ARG A 128 -3.78 21.25 -17.45
N GLN A 129 -3.19 20.07 -17.57
CA GLN A 129 -3.28 19.27 -18.78
C GLN A 129 -4.33 18.21 -18.47
N GLY A 130 -5.52 18.31 -19.09
CA GLY A 130 -6.44 17.19 -19.12
C GLY A 130 -5.76 15.97 -19.76
N HIS A 131 -6.51 14.88 -20.00
CA HIS A 131 -6.00 13.71 -20.74
C HIS A 131 -5.57 13.99 -22.21
N ILE A 132 -5.29 15.24 -22.56
CA ILE A 132 -4.70 15.68 -23.81
C ILE A 132 -3.30 15.08 -23.88
N ARG A 133 -3.12 14.15 -24.82
CA ARG A 133 -1.81 13.58 -25.12
C ARG A 133 -0.84 14.73 -25.40
N TYR A 134 0.31 14.70 -24.72
CA TYR A 134 1.43 15.55 -25.08
C TYR A 134 1.69 15.41 -26.59
N ARG A 135 1.41 16.46 -27.36
CA ARG A 135 1.83 16.53 -28.76
C ARG A 135 3.35 16.66 -28.73
N LYS A 136 4.07 15.56 -28.97
CA LYS A 136 5.50 15.65 -29.28
C LYS A 136 5.61 16.60 -30.47
N GLY A 137 6.19 17.78 -30.25
CA GLY A 137 6.53 18.68 -31.34
C GLY A 137 7.31 17.92 -32.40
N SER A 138 7.10 18.27 -33.67
CA SER A 138 7.92 17.76 -34.76
C SER A 138 9.40 17.86 -34.36
N ARG A 139 10.19 16.81 -34.61
CA ARG A 139 11.66 16.84 -34.44
C ARG A 139 12.29 17.73 -35.53
N SER A 140 11.81 18.95 -35.71
CA SER A 140 12.55 19.96 -36.45
C SER A 140 13.88 20.13 -35.71
N LYS A 141 14.99 19.92 -36.43
CA LYS A 141 16.35 20.18 -35.91
C LYS A 141 16.30 21.53 -35.18
N ARG A 142 16.80 21.59 -33.94
CA ARG A 142 16.97 22.86 -33.23
C ARG A 142 17.79 23.77 -34.15
N VAL A 143 17.15 24.76 -34.75
CA VAL A 143 17.86 25.76 -35.55
C VAL A 143 18.62 26.61 -34.54
N ILE A 144 19.95 26.66 -34.68
CA ILE A 144 20.79 27.58 -33.91
C ILE A 144 20.24 28.99 -34.18
N ILE A 145 20.03 29.80 -33.12
CA ILE A 145 19.52 31.18 -33.25
C ILE A 145 20.32 31.88 -34.36
N PRO A 146 19.67 32.30 -35.47
CA PRO A 146 20.36 33.03 -36.52
C PRO A 146 20.98 34.28 -35.91
N ASN A 147 22.25 34.54 -36.24
CA ASN A 147 22.99 35.72 -35.76
C ASN A 147 23.29 35.74 -34.25
N ARG A 148 23.59 34.59 -33.64
CA ARG A 148 24.19 34.60 -32.29
C ARG A 148 25.54 35.33 -32.34
N VAL A 149 25.68 36.41 -31.59
CA VAL A 149 26.97 37.11 -31.39
C VAL A 149 27.58 36.56 -30.10
N GLY A 150 28.80 36.03 -30.19
CA GLY A 150 29.56 35.59 -29.02
C GLY A 150 30.01 36.79 -28.20
N ILE A 151 29.96 36.66 -26.88
CA ILE A 151 30.55 37.62 -25.94
C ILE A 151 32.04 37.33 -25.82
#